data_AF-A0A923BIP8-F1
#
_entry.id   AF-A0A923BIP8-F1
#
_cell.length_a   1.000
_cell.length_b   1.000
_cell.length_c   1.000
_cell.angle_alpha   90.00
_cell.angle_beta   90.00
_cell.angle_gamma   90.00
#
_symmetry.space_group_name_H-M   'P 1'
#
loop_
_entity.id
_entity.type
_entity.pdbx_description
1 polymer ?
#
loop_
_entity_poly.entity_id
_entity_poly.type
_entity_poly.pdbx_seq_one_letter_code
_entity_poly.pdbx_strand_id
1 'polypeptide(L)'
;MEMLRDVGATPILAETARSWPDSVDLAALVAFFAIAFGLPAFGYVLMVIDFRRYLRSLRRALVVLTRSVTPNSPYWARRDRPPCLETLDLALPCTEEQVLAAYRRKVKEMHPDKGGSLHKFLQLQRHFEQAMYLARSHSKVRTVSVE
;
A
#
# COMPACT_ATOMS: atom_id res chain seq x y z
N MET A 1 -103.32 -21.20 2.87
CA MET A 1 -102.79 -22.33 3.65
C MET A 1 -101.66 -22.95 2.83
N GLU A 2 -100.51 -22.27 2.79
CA GLU A 2 -99.41 -22.48 3.75
C GLU A 2 -98.86 -23.90 3.66
N MET A 3 -97.95 -24.13 2.70
CA MET A 3 -96.98 -25.23 2.78
C MET A 3 -95.76 -24.95 1.88
N LEU A 4 -95.30 -23.70 1.90
CA LEU A 4 -94.01 -23.28 1.34
C LEU A 4 -93.23 -22.62 2.49
N ARG A 5 -92.55 -23.43 3.30
CA ARG A 5 -91.44 -23.05 4.19
C ARG A 5 -91.05 -24.27 5.02
N ASP A 6 -90.10 -25.03 4.50
CA ASP A 6 -89.01 -25.50 5.33
C ASP A 6 -87.79 -25.67 4.44
N VAL A 7 -87.18 -24.51 4.18
CA VAL A 7 -85.82 -24.41 3.70
C VAL A 7 -84.96 -24.97 4.82
N GLY A 8 -84.51 -26.22 4.67
CA GLY A 8 -83.47 -26.82 5.49
C GLY A 8 -82.19 -26.01 5.36
N ALA A 9 -82.07 -24.98 6.19
CA ALA A 9 -80.88 -24.16 6.35
C ALA A 9 -80.14 -24.64 7.59
N THR A 10 -79.24 -25.61 7.45
CA THR A 10 -78.22 -25.97 8.46
C THR A 10 -77.01 -26.61 7.76
N PRO A 11 -75.79 -26.51 8.29
CA PRO A 11 -74.86 -25.42 8.00
C PRO A 11 -73.60 -26.01 7.34
N ILE A 12 -73.59 -26.13 6.01
CA ILE A 12 -72.41 -26.67 5.28
C ILE A 12 -71.28 -25.63 5.19
N LEU A 13 -71.50 -24.39 5.64
CA LEU A 13 -70.52 -23.30 5.60
C LEU A 13 -69.92 -22.96 6.97
N ALA A 14 -69.75 -23.95 7.85
CA ALA A 14 -68.88 -23.84 9.02
C ALA A 14 -67.52 -24.52 8.76
N GLU A 15 -67.10 -24.58 7.49
CA GLU A 15 -65.75 -24.94 7.13
C GLU A 15 -64.86 -23.76 7.51
N THR A 16 -64.36 -23.86 8.74
CA THR A 16 -63.26 -23.10 9.35
C THR A 16 -62.62 -22.14 8.36
N ALA A 17 -63.00 -20.86 8.45
CA ALA A 17 -62.25 -19.76 7.87
C ALA A 17 -60.85 -19.78 8.50
N ARG A 18 -59.95 -20.63 7.98
CA ARG A 18 -58.52 -20.55 8.26
C ARG A 18 -58.12 -19.17 7.76
N SER A 19 -57.80 -18.30 8.71
CA SER A 19 -57.46 -16.91 8.49
C SER A 19 -56.10 -16.85 7.82
N TRP A 20 -56.07 -17.12 6.52
CA TRP A 20 -54.94 -16.80 5.68
C TRP A 20 -54.66 -15.28 5.82
N PRO A 21 -53.45 -14.83 6.21
CA PRO A 21 -52.20 -15.58 6.38
C PRO A 21 -51.96 -16.18 7.77
N ASP A 22 -51.51 -17.43 7.82
CA ASP A 22 -51.03 -18.08 9.04
C ASP A 22 -49.56 -17.68 9.32
N SER A 23 -49.12 -17.78 10.58
CA SER A 23 -47.74 -17.49 10.98
C SER A 23 -46.70 -18.35 10.24
N VAL A 24 -47.11 -19.54 9.81
CA VAL A 24 -46.31 -20.46 9.00
C VAL A 24 -46.05 -19.90 7.60
N ASP A 25 -47.05 -19.25 6.97
CA ASP A 25 -46.89 -18.64 5.65
C ASP A 25 -45.93 -17.46 5.70
N LEU A 26 -46.03 -16.65 6.76
CA LEU A 26 -45.10 -15.54 6.98
C LEU A 26 -43.68 -16.05 7.22
N ALA A 27 -43.51 -17.11 8.02
CA ALA A 27 -42.20 -17.73 8.24
C ALA A 27 -41.62 -18.30 6.94
N ALA A 28 -42.45 -18.97 6.13
CA ALA A 28 -42.04 -19.52 4.83
C ALA A 28 -41.65 -18.41 3.85
N LEU A 29 -42.40 -17.31 3.81
CA LEU A 29 -42.10 -16.16 2.97
C LEU A 29 -40.76 -15.52 3.39
N VAL A 30 -40.57 -15.27 4.69
CA VAL A 30 -39.32 -14.71 5.22
C VAL A 30 -38.14 -15.63 4.93
N ALA A 31 -38.30 -16.95 5.12
CA ALA A 31 -37.27 -17.92 4.81
C ALA A 31 -36.94 -17.93 3.31
N PHE A 32 -37.95 -17.88 2.45
CA PHE A 32 -37.76 -17.80 1.00
C PHE A 32 -36.99 -16.54 0.60
N PHE A 33 -37.37 -15.36 1.10
CA PHE A 33 -36.65 -14.12 0.83
C PHE A 33 -35.21 -14.14 1.39
N ALA A 34 -35.03 -14.67 2.59
CA ALA A 34 -33.71 -14.81 3.21
C ALA A 34 -32.79 -15.71 2.37
N ILE A 35 -33.32 -16.78 1.79
CA ILE A 35 -32.56 -17.68 0.92
C ILE A 35 -32.33 -17.02 -0.44
N ALA A 36 -33.39 -16.53 -1.09
CA ALA A 36 -33.35 -15.98 -2.44
C ALA A 36 -32.43 -14.75 -2.55
N PHE A 37 -32.37 -13.91 -1.53
CA PHE A 37 -31.51 -12.72 -1.53
C PHE A 37 -30.27 -12.87 -0.66
N GLY A 38 -30.35 -13.58 0.46
CA GLY A 38 -29.23 -13.74 1.38
C GLY A 38 -28.10 -14.57 0.79
N LEU A 39 -28.38 -15.67 0.08
CA LEU A 39 -27.33 -16.48 -0.57
C LEU A 39 -26.56 -15.68 -1.64
N PRO A 40 -27.22 -15.01 -2.61
CA PRO A 40 -26.51 -14.17 -3.58
C PRO A 40 -25.76 -13.01 -2.94
N ALA A 41 -26.38 -12.30 -1.97
CA ALA A 41 -25.73 -11.19 -1.29
C ALA A 41 -24.50 -11.65 -0.50
N PHE A 42 -24.60 -12.77 0.21
CA PHE A 42 -23.49 -13.36 0.96
C PHE A 42 -22.36 -13.80 0.03
N GLY A 43 -22.69 -14.49 -1.07
CA GLY A 43 -21.72 -14.86 -2.11
C GLY A 43 -21.00 -13.64 -2.70
N TYR A 44 -21.74 -12.58 -2.99
CA TYR A 44 -21.18 -11.32 -3.49
C TYR A 44 -20.22 -10.68 -2.47
N VAL A 45 -20.60 -10.63 -1.19
CA VAL A 45 -19.73 -10.11 -0.12
C VAL A 45 -18.43 -10.91 -0.01
N LEU A 46 -18.50 -12.24 -0.03
CA LEU A 46 -17.32 -13.09 -0.01
C LEU A 46 -16.41 -12.83 -1.22
N MET A 47 -16.99 -12.76 -2.43
CA MET A 47 -16.25 -12.45 -3.65
C MET A 47 -15.54 -11.09 -3.57
N VAL A 48 -16.21 -10.06 -3.06
CA VAL A 48 -15.63 -8.72 -2.88
C VAL A 48 -14.51 -8.73 -1.84
N ILE A 49 -14.68 -9.46 -0.73
CA ILE A 49 -13.64 -9.58 0.30
C ILE A 49 -12.39 -10.26 -0.26
N ASP A 50 -12.55 -11.37 -0.98
CA ASP A 50 -11.43 -12.10 -1.57
C ASP A 50 -10.74 -11.29 -2.66
N PHE A 51 -11.49 -10.59 -3.51
CA PHE A 51 -10.92 -9.69 -4.49
C PHE A 51 -10.10 -8.57 -3.84
N ARG A 52 -10.60 -7.96 -2.75
CA ARG A 52 -9.85 -6.95 -1.99
C ARG A 52 -8.59 -7.52 -1.33
N ARG A 53 -8.65 -8.76 -0.81
CA ARG A 53 -7.49 -9.46 -0.26
C ARG A 53 -6.44 -9.75 -1.33
N TYR A 54 -6.87 -10.22 -2.49
CA TYR A 54 -6.02 -10.46 -3.66
C TYR A 54 -5.31 -9.19 -4.11
N LEU A 55 -6.05 -8.08 -4.26
CA LEU A 55 -5.43 -6.79 -4.60
C LEU A 55 -4.44 -6.32 -3.54
N ARG A 56 -4.73 -6.54 -2.25
CA ARG A 56 -3.82 -6.18 -1.15
C ARG A 56 -2.55 -7.03 -1.16
N SER A 57 -2.63 -8.33 -1.45
CA SER A 57 -1.45 -9.19 -1.56
C SER A 57 -0.62 -8.83 -2.80
N LEU A 58 -1.28 -8.58 -3.94
CA LEU A 58 -0.63 -8.14 -5.17
C LEU A 58 0.13 -6.83 -4.96
N ARG A 59 -0.49 -5.83 -4.31
CA ARG A 59 0.19 -4.57 -3.98
C ARG A 59 1.44 -4.79 -3.14
N ARG A 60 1.38 -5.68 -2.13
CA ARG A 60 2.56 -6.00 -1.30
C ARG A 60 3.66 -6.65 -2.13
N ALA A 61 3.30 -7.63 -2.97
CA ALA A 61 4.26 -8.28 -3.87
C ALA A 61 4.90 -7.26 -4.83
N LEU A 62 4.12 -6.34 -5.39
CA LEU A 62 4.59 -5.32 -6.33
C LEU A 62 5.50 -4.28 -5.64
N VAL A 63 5.23 -3.92 -4.38
CA VAL A 63 6.12 -3.04 -3.58
C VAL A 63 7.43 -3.75 -3.23
N VAL A 64 7.39 -5.03 -2.89
CA VAL A 64 8.59 -5.81 -2.62
C VAL A 64 9.42 -5.96 -3.89
N LEU A 65 8.77 -6.27 -5.01
CA LEU A 65 9.41 -6.44 -6.31
C LEU A 65 10.02 -5.12 -6.81
N THR A 66 9.31 -4.00 -6.68
CA THR A 66 9.88 -2.69 -7.05
C THR A 66 11.09 -2.36 -6.17
N ARG A 67 11.05 -2.61 -4.86
CA ARG A 67 12.23 -2.44 -4.00
C ARG A 67 13.39 -3.38 -4.35
N SER A 68 13.11 -4.62 -4.76
CA SER A 68 14.16 -5.58 -5.15
C SER A 68 14.72 -5.35 -6.55
N VAL A 69 13.93 -4.82 -7.47
CA VAL A 69 14.33 -4.53 -8.87
C VAL A 69 14.93 -3.14 -9.01
N THR A 70 14.51 -2.19 -8.18
CA THR A 70 15.15 -0.86 -8.05
C THR A 70 15.77 -0.65 -6.66
N PRO A 71 16.77 -1.47 -6.27
CA PRO A 71 17.52 -1.24 -5.03
C PRO A 71 18.47 -0.03 -5.16
N ASN A 72 18.70 0.42 -6.39
CA ASN A 72 19.65 1.46 -6.74
C ASN A 72 18.90 2.56 -7.47
N SER A 73 18.93 3.78 -6.91
CA SER A 73 18.55 5.02 -7.57
C SER A 73 18.92 4.97 -9.07
N PRO A 74 18.00 5.30 -9.99
CA PRO A 74 18.26 5.13 -11.41
C PRO A 74 19.57 5.82 -11.81
N TYR A 75 20.28 5.26 -12.78
CA TYR A 75 21.65 5.67 -13.10
C TYR A 75 21.80 7.18 -13.39
N TRP A 76 20.75 7.82 -13.92
CA TRP A 76 20.72 9.28 -14.16
C TRP A 76 20.65 10.07 -12.85
N ALA A 77 19.92 9.61 -11.84
CA ALA A 77 19.91 10.23 -10.51
C ALA A 77 21.23 10.02 -9.75
N ARG A 78 21.98 8.95 -10.07
CA ARG A 78 23.36 8.74 -9.61
C ARG A 78 24.40 9.61 -10.31
N ARG A 79 24.07 10.13 -11.49
CA ARG A 79 24.97 10.99 -12.26
C ARG A 79 25.24 12.30 -11.52
N ASP A 80 24.22 12.85 -10.86
CA ASP A 80 24.33 14.10 -10.11
C ASP A 80 24.80 13.88 -8.67
N ARG A 81 24.53 12.69 -8.11
CA ARG A 81 24.90 12.29 -6.74
C ARG A 81 25.49 10.87 -6.70
N PRO A 82 26.78 10.71 -7.01
CA PRO A 82 27.47 9.46 -6.75
C PRO A 82 27.47 9.13 -5.25
N PRO A 83 27.56 7.85 -4.85
CA PRO A 83 27.47 7.43 -3.45
C PRO A 83 28.47 8.14 -2.51
N CYS A 84 29.65 8.49 -3.02
CA CYS A 84 30.65 9.25 -2.27
C CYS A 84 30.18 10.66 -1.88
N LEU A 85 29.42 11.33 -2.75
CA LEU A 85 28.84 12.65 -2.45
C LEU A 85 27.55 12.56 -1.62
N GLU A 86 26.77 11.49 -1.80
CA GLU A 86 25.58 11.24 -0.98
C GLU A 86 25.93 11.10 0.51
N THR A 87 27.00 10.38 0.84
CA THR A 87 27.46 10.27 2.25
C THR A 87 27.94 11.59 2.86
N LEU A 88 28.40 12.52 2.01
CA LEU A 88 28.83 13.87 2.40
C LEU A 88 27.70 14.91 2.29
N ASP A 89 26.50 14.50 1.84
CA ASP A 89 25.35 15.36 1.59
C ASP A 89 25.65 16.49 0.59
N LEU A 90 26.34 16.14 -0.50
CA LEU A 90 26.74 17.03 -1.59
C LEU A 90 26.15 16.56 -2.93
N ALA A 91 26.04 17.49 -3.88
CA ALA A 91 25.66 17.24 -5.27
C ALA A 91 26.71 17.83 -6.21
N LEU A 92 26.84 17.28 -7.41
CA LEU A 92 27.63 17.91 -8.47
C LEU A 92 26.91 19.15 -9.02
N PRO A 93 27.64 20.21 -9.43
CA PRO A 93 29.08 20.41 -9.27
C PRO A 93 29.44 20.88 -7.85
N CYS A 94 30.43 20.24 -7.21
CA CYS A 94 30.93 20.63 -5.89
C CYS A 94 32.39 21.10 -5.94
N THR A 95 32.76 22.07 -5.09
CA THR A 95 34.15 22.54 -4.96
C THR A 95 34.92 21.77 -3.87
N GLU A 96 36.25 21.81 -3.93
CA GLU A 96 37.11 21.17 -2.91
C GLU A 96 36.83 21.69 -1.50
N GLU A 97 36.57 23.00 -1.38
CA GLU A 97 36.23 23.64 -0.10
C GLU A 97 34.92 23.11 0.48
N GLN A 98 33.91 22.88 -0.36
CA GLN A 98 32.63 22.31 0.06
C GLN A 98 32.79 20.87 0.54
N VAL A 99 33.59 20.05 -0.16
CA VAL A 99 33.90 18.68 0.24
C VAL A 99 34.61 18.64 1.60
N LEU A 100 35.60 19.52 1.82
CA LEU A 100 36.29 19.66 3.10
C LEU A 100 35.38 20.13 4.24
N ALA A 101 34.51 21.11 3.98
CA ALA A 101 33.57 21.60 4.96
C ALA A 101 32.57 20.50 5.39
N ALA A 102 32.02 19.77 4.41
CA ALA A 102 31.11 18.66 4.66
C ALA A 102 31.78 17.52 5.43
N TYR A 103 33.01 17.16 5.06
CA TYR A 103 33.80 16.16 5.76
C TYR A 103 34.02 16.54 7.23
N ARG A 104 34.43 17.79 7.52
CA ARG A 104 34.63 18.27 8.90
C ARG A 104 33.35 18.17 9.74
N ARG A 105 32.18 18.46 9.16
CA ARG A 105 30.90 18.29 9.87
C ARG A 105 30.65 16.80 10.19
N LYS A 106 30.79 15.92 9.20
CA LYS A 106 30.54 14.48 9.35
C LYS A 106 31.51 13.80 10.31
N VAL A 107 32.78 14.19 10.30
CA VAL A 107 33.77 13.68 11.25
C VAL A 107 33.41 14.07 12.68
N LYS A 108 32.96 15.30 12.93
CA LYS A 108 32.55 15.74 14.28
C LYS A 108 31.34 14.97 14.81
N GLU A 109 30.46 14.50 13.93
CA GLU A 109 29.28 13.70 14.25
C GLU A 109 29.63 12.22 14.50
N MET A 110 30.46 11.61 13.65
CA MET A 110 30.72 10.17 13.62
C MET A 110 32.07 9.73 14.23
N HIS A 111 32.79 10.64 14.91
CA HIS A 111 34.11 10.32 15.45
C HIS A 111 34.07 9.12 16.42
N PRO A 112 34.99 8.15 16.32
CA PRO A 112 35.03 6.98 17.21
C PRO A 112 35.12 7.36 18.70
N ASP A 113 35.85 8.42 19.03
CA ASP A 113 35.98 8.92 20.41
C ASP A 113 34.66 9.37 21.05
N LYS A 114 33.60 9.60 20.25
CA LYS A 114 32.25 9.91 20.75
C LYS A 114 31.31 8.69 20.76
N GLY A 115 31.87 7.48 20.68
CA GLY A 115 31.10 6.23 20.57
C GLY A 115 30.74 5.85 19.12
N GLY A 116 31.40 6.46 18.13
CA GLY A 116 31.27 6.08 16.73
C GLY A 116 31.96 4.75 16.40
N SER A 117 31.53 4.08 15.34
CA SER A 117 32.20 2.85 14.87
C SER A 117 33.37 3.18 13.94
N LEU A 118 34.56 2.62 14.22
CA LEU A 118 35.76 2.75 13.37
C LEU A 118 35.48 2.39 11.91
N HIS A 119 34.67 1.35 11.67
CA HIS A 119 34.34 0.91 10.32
C HIS A 119 33.62 1.99 9.48
N LYS A 120 32.63 2.67 10.08
CA LYS A 120 31.92 3.78 9.42
C LYS A 120 32.84 4.97 9.16
N PHE A 121 33.79 5.23 10.06
CA PHE A 121 34.77 6.29 9.86
C PHE A 121 35.71 5.99 8.67
N LEU A 122 36.24 4.77 8.56
CA LEU A 122 37.06 4.35 7.42
C LEU A 122 36.27 4.36 6.09
N GLN A 123 34.97 4.08 6.14
CA GLN A 123 34.10 4.20 4.98
C GLN A 123 33.91 5.67 4.58
N LEU A 124 33.67 6.57 5.55
CA LEU A 124 33.58 8.01 5.32
C LEU A 124 34.87 8.56 4.70
N GLN A 125 36.04 8.12 5.18
CA GLN A 125 37.34 8.54 4.63
C GLN A 125 37.49 8.12 3.16
N ARG A 126 37.14 6.88 2.82
CA ARG A 126 37.15 6.40 1.43
C ARG A 126 36.23 7.22 0.52
N HIS A 127 35.04 7.59 1.00
CA HIS A 127 34.13 8.45 0.26
C HIS A 127 34.64 9.88 0.09
N PHE A 128 35.33 10.42 1.09
CA PHE A 128 35.99 11.72 1.01
C PHE A 128 37.09 11.75 -0.07
N GLU A 129 37.96 10.74 -0.11
CA GLU A 129 39.01 10.64 -1.13
C GLU A 129 38.42 10.58 -2.55
N GLN A 130 37.35 9.78 -2.73
CA GLN A 130 36.62 9.70 -4.00
C GLN A 130 35.98 11.03 -4.38
N ALA A 131 35.35 11.74 -3.43
CA ALA A 131 34.74 13.04 -3.67
C ALA A 131 35.77 14.11 -4.07
N MET A 132 36.94 14.13 -3.43
CA MET A 132 38.04 15.03 -3.78
C MET A 132 38.57 14.79 -5.19
N TYR A 133 38.71 13.53 -5.59
CA TYR A 133 39.10 13.18 -6.95
C TYR A 133 38.11 13.72 -8.00
N LEU A 134 36.80 13.58 -7.73
CA LEU A 134 35.74 14.09 -8.61
C LEU A 134 35.70 15.63 -8.66
N ALA A 135 35.85 16.31 -7.53
CA ALA A 135 35.87 17.77 -7.49
C ALA A 135 37.05 18.32 -8.32
N ARG A 136 38.22 17.68 -8.23
CA ARG A 136 39.42 18.04 -9.01
C ARG A 136 39.26 17.80 -10.50
N SER A 137 38.71 16.65 -10.89
CA SER A 137 38.50 16.33 -12.31
C SER A 137 37.53 17.32 -12.96
N HIS A 138 36.45 17.69 -12.25
CA HIS A 138 35.50 18.71 -12.72
C HIS A 138 36.12 20.11 -12.81
N SER A 139 36.96 20.53 -11.86
CA SER A 139 37.68 21.80 -11.93
C SER A 139 38.58 21.86 -13.17
N LYS A 140 39.32 20.78 -13.48
CA LYS A 140 40.20 20.70 -14.65
C LYS A 140 39.43 20.77 -15.98
N VAL A 141 38.27 20.11 -16.07
CA VAL A 141 37.42 20.19 -17.28
C VAL A 141 36.88 21.61 -17.49
N ARG A 142 36.53 22.30 -16.39
CA ARG A 142 36.02 23.67 -16.45
C ARG A 142 37.08 24.66 -16.94
N THR A 143 38.35 24.49 -16.58
CA THR A 143 39.43 25.38 -17.06
C THR A 143 39.72 25.16 -18.55
N VAL A 144 39.67 23.92 -19.03
CA VAL A 144 39.96 23.59 -20.45
C VAL A 144 38.83 24.04 -21.40
N SER A 145 37.59 24.15 -20.93
CA SER A 145 36.46 24.57 -21.78
C SER A 145 36.35 26.10 -21.96
N VAL A 146 37.20 26.86 -21.28
CA VAL A 146 37.17 28.34 -21.28
C VAL A 146 38.30 28.93 -22.15
N GLU A 147 39.27 28.09 -22.56
CA GLU A 147 40.32 28.42 -23.54
C GLU A 147 39.89 28.03 -24.97
#